data_AF-A0A833FY54-F1
#
_entry.id   AF-A0A833FY54-F1
#
_cell.length_a   1.000
_cell.length_b   1.000
_cell.length_c   1.000
_cell.angle_alpha   90.00
_cell.angle_beta   90.00
_cell.angle_gamma   90.00
#
_symmetry.space_group_name_H-M   'P 1'
#
loop_
_entity.id
_entity.type
_entity.pdbx_description
1 polymer ?
#
loop_
_entity_poly.entity_id
_entity_poly.type
_entity_poly.pdbx_seq_one_letter_code
_entity_poly.pdbx_strand_id
1 'polypeptide(L)'
;MTGPFKMKLPGGKLSLGKLPLPTTTFLILAAAYVLLKLVRPVIPGSVVLLYMGFVLTGVVIHMTLNDDRIRRFRDFFIPAAGEERSLSLQRYGLLLVMPLVLAWGVYDGTRPRYAPPVEIFQRHPTAGDEVLARIKVPAWAATPSRWTAEVVAKGKTIYVANCAVCHGERLDGQGPAAEGFRYPIRPANFRDAGTIAQLTLPYV
;
A
#
# COMPACT_ATOMS: atom_id res chain seq x y z
N MET A 1 -45.34 8.00 38.68
CA MET A 1 -45.42 7.83 37.21
C MET A 1 -44.01 7.58 36.68
N THR A 2 -43.58 6.32 36.59
CA THR A 2 -42.27 5.95 36.03
C THR A 2 -42.42 4.62 35.30
N GLY A 3 -43.00 4.67 34.10
CA GLY A 3 -43.03 3.51 33.20
C GLY A 3 -41.68 3.34 32.51
N PRO A 4 -41.20 2.11 32.28
CA PRO A 4 -39.95 1.88 31.58
C PRO A 4 -40.09 2.27 30.10
N PHE A 5 -39.25 3.20 29.66
CA PHE A 5 -39.10 3.65 28.29
C PHE A 5 -38.69 2.47 27.38
N LYS A 6 -39.63 1.99 26.54
CA LYS A 6 -39.35 0.98 25.51
C LYS A 6 -38.94 1.68 24.21
N MET A 7 -37.64 1.75 23.97
CA MET A 7 -37.10 2.16 22.67
C MET A 7 -37.12 0.95 21.71
N LYS A 8 -37.96 1.02 20.68
CA LYS A 8 -38.11 -0.02 19.65
C LYS A 8 -37.10 0.27 18.53
N LEU A 9 -35.95 -0.39 18.56
CA LEU A 9 -34.97 -0.35 17.47
C LEU A 9 -35.41 -1.31 16.33
N PRO A 10 -35.52 -0.86 15.07
CA PRO A 10 -35.76 -1.73 13.93
C PRO A 10 -34.42 -2.31 13.49
N GLY A 11 -34.06 -3.46 14.03
CA GLY A 11 -32.85 -4.17 13.66
C GLY A 11 -33.10 -5.66 13.74
N GLY A 12 -33.34 -6.29 12.58
CA GLY A 12 -33.43 -7.73 12.47
C GLY A 12 -32.18 -8.37 13.08
N LYS A 13 -32.35 -9.03 14.22
CA LYS A 13 -31.28 -9.84 14.83
C LYS A 13 -30.94 -10.95 13.84
N LEU A 14 -29.80 -10.85 13.15
CA LEU A 14 -29.19 -12.01 12.49
C LEU A 14 -28.82 -13.00 13.61
N SER A 15 -29.70 -13.96 13.85
CA SER A 15 -29.40 -15.10 14.71
C SER A 15 -28.43 -16.01 13.96
N LEU A 16 -27.18 -16.10 14.42
CA LEU A 16 -26.20 -17.05 13.89
C LEU A 16 -26.70 -18.51 13.90
N GLY A 17 -27.70 -18.82 14.73
CA GLY A 17 -28.29 -20.17 14.81
C GLY A 17 -29.17 -20.56 13.61
N LYS A 18 -29.50 -19.62 12.70
CA LYS A 18 -30.30 -19.90 11.48
C LYS A 18 -29.49 -19.92 10.19
N LEU A 19 -28.19 -19.65 10.26
CA LEU A 19 -27.35 -19.59 9.07
C LEU A 19 -26.90 -21.00 8.64
N PRO A 20 -26.80 -21.28 7.33
CA PRO A 20 -26.18 -22.48 6.81
C PRO A 20 -24.75 -22.60 7.32
N LEU A 21 -24.34 -23.84 7.59
CA LEU A 21 -23.03 -24.15 8.16
C LEU A 21 -21.87 -23.47 7.39
N PRO A 22 -21.82 -23.47 6.04
CA PRO A 22 -20.74 -22.79 5.30
C PRO A 22 -20.71 -21.29 5.58
N THR A 23 -21.86 -20.60 5.50
CA THR A 23 -21.96 -19.17 5.76
C THR A 23 -21.42 -18.83 7.14
N THR A 24 -21.80 -19.60 8.16
CA THR A 24 -21.29 -19.43 9.54
C THR A 24 -19.78 -19.64 9.60
N THR A 25 -19.24 -20.65 8.93
CA THR A 25 -17.80 -20.91 8.86
C THR A 25 -17.02 -19.75 8.23
N PHE A 26 -17.49 -19.21 7.10
CA PHE A 26 -16.85 -18.06 6.47
C PHE A 26 -16.94 -16.80 7.33
N LEU A 27 -18.05 -16.59 8.03
CA LEU A 27 -18.20 -15.49 8.99
C LEU A 27 -17.23 -15.62 10.17
N ILE A 28 -17.02 -16.83 10.70
CA ILE A 28 -16.04 -17.08 11.76
C ILE A 28 -14.62 -16.75 11.28
N LEU A 29 -14.24 -17.20 10.08
CA LEU A 29 -12.93 -16.90 9.49
C LEU A 29 -12.75 -15.39 9.27
N ALA A 30 -13.76 -14.70 8.74
CA ALA A 30 -13.73 -13.27 8.52
C ALA A 30 -13.65 -12.49 9.83
N ALA A 31 -14.45 -12.86 10.84
CA ALA A 31 -14.44 -12.23 12.15
C ALA A 31 -13.09 -12.42 12.87
N ALA A 32 -12.51 -13.62 12.81
CA ALA A 32 -11.18 -13.88 13.36
C ALA A 32 -10.10 -13.02 12.69
N TYR A 33 -10.12 -12.91 11.35
CA TYR A 33 -9.19 -12.07 10.61
C TYR A 33 -9.31 -10.59 11.01
N VAL A 34 -10.54 -10.06 11.05
CA VAL A 34 -10.81 -8.66 11.44
C VAL A 34 -10.38 -8.40 12.88
N LEU A 35 -10.67 -9.32 13.80
CA LEU A 35 -10.27 -9.21 15.20
C LEU A 35 -8.74 -9.12 15.33
N LEU A 36 -8.00 -10.02 14.67
CA LEU A 36 -6.53 -10.01 14.67
C LEU A 36 -5.94 -8.72 14.08
N LYS A 37 -6.62 -8.11 13.11
CA LYS A 37 -6.22 -6.82 12.52
C LYS A 37 -6.56 -5.61 13.40
N LEU A 38 -7.52 -5.73 14.31
CA LEU A 38 -7.95 -4.63 15.20
C LEU A 38 -7.09 -4.51 16.46
N VAL A 39 -6.47 -5.61 16.90
CA VAL A 39 -5.58 -5.64 18.08
C VAL A 39 -4.40 -4.67 17.89
N ARG A 40 -4.07 -3.92 18.95
CA ARG A 40 -2.97 -2.97 19.00
C ARG A 40 -1.90 -3.45 19.99
N PRO A 41 -0.59 -3.36 19.66
CA PRO A 41 0.01 -2.84 18.42
C PRO A 41 -0.31 -3.70 17.20
N VAL A 42 -0.19 -3.12 15.99
CA VAL A 42 -0.57 -3.81 14.74
C VAL A 42 0.25 -5.09 14.58
N ILE A 43 -0.43 -6.24 14.57
CA ILE A 43 0.20 -7.54 14.43
C ILE A 43 0.82 -7.65 13.01
N PRO A 44 2.11 -8.07 12.89
CA PRO A 44 2.75 -8.31 11.61
C PRO A 44 1.99 -9.31 10.74
N GLY A 45 2.02 -9.12 9.41
CA GLY A 45 1.26 -9.96 8.47
C GLY A 45 1.57 -11.46 8.57
N SER A 46 2.83 -11.83 8.83
CA SER A 46 3.27 -13.22 9.00
C SER A 46 2.61 -13.90 10.22
N VAL A 47 2.46 -13.17 11.32
CA VAL A 47 1.85 -13.68 12.55
C VAL A 47 0.33 -13.80 12.38
N VAL A 48 -0.31 -12.84 11.70
CA VAL A 48 -1.74 -12.96 11.33
C VAL A 48 -1.96 -14.20 10.45
N LEU A 49 -1.09 -14.44 9.46
CA LEU A 49 -1.18 -15.62 8.60
C LEU A 49 -1.09 -16.93 9.42
N LEU A 50 -0.14 -17.02 10.35
CA LEU A 50 0.02 -18.17 11.24
C LEU A 50 -1.25 -18.45 12.06
N TYR A 51 -1.79 -17.43 12.74
CA TYR A 51 -3.01 -17.59 13.53
C TYR A 51 -4.21 -17.97 12.67
N MET A 52 -4.36 -17.37 11.48
CA MET A 52 -5.41 -17.76 10.54
C MET A 52 -5.26 -19.21 10.08
N GLY A 53 -4.03 -19.73 9.95
CA GLY A 53 -3.77 -21.15 9.68
C GLY A 53 -4.28 -22.07 10.80
N PHE A 54 -4.09 -21.69 12.06
CA PHE A 54 -4.64 -22.45 13.20
C PHE A 54 -6.17 -22.40 13.24
N VAL A 55 -6.78 -21.23 13.01
CA VAL A 55 -8.25 -21.09 12.95
C VAL A 55 -8.81 -21.93 11.80
N LEU A 56 -8.20 -21.88 10.62
CA LEU A 56 -8.60 -22.68 9.47
C LEU A 56 -8.51 -24.18 9.77
N THR A 57 -7.41 -24.62 10.36
CA THR A 57 -7.22 -26.03 10.78
C THR A 57 -8.30 -26.44 11.78
N GLY A 58 -8.57 -25.62 12.78
CA GLY A 58 -9.62 -25.87 13.77
C GLY A 58 -11.02 -25.95 13.15
N VAL A 59 -11.31 -25.10 12.16
CA VAL A 59 -12.56 -25.15 11.38
C VAL A 59 -12.66 -26.44 10.57
N VAL A 60 -11.59 -26.84 9.88
CA VAL A 60 -11.55 -28.09 9.10
C VAL A 60 -11.78 -29.28 10.01
N ILE A 61 -11.06 -29.37 11.14
CA ILE A 61 -11.25 -30.42 12.14
C ILE A 61 -12.70 -30.41 12.65
N HIS A 62 -13.25 -29.23 13.01
CA HIS A 62 -14.63 -29.13 13.45
C HIS A 62 -15.63 -29.65 12.41
N MET A 63 -15.37 -29.42 11.12
CA MET A 63 -16.19 -29.92 10.03
C MET A 63 -16.07 -31.42 9.81
N THR A 64 -14.86 -31.97 9.91
CA THR A 64 -14.59 -33.39 9.64
C THR A 64 -14.97 -34.30 10.80
N LEU A 65 -15.09 -33.78 12.02
CA LEU A 65 -15.46 -34.57 13.21
C LEU A 65 -16.91 -35.09 13.21
N ASN A 66 -17.79 -34.70 12.27
CA ASN A 66 -19.16 -35.22 12.21
C ASN A 66 -19.63 -35.32 10.75
N ASP A 67 -20.11 -36.50 10.37
CA ASP A 67 -20.64 -36.76 9.04
C ASP A 67 -21.83 -35.86 8.67
N ASP A 68 -22.64 -35.44 9.64
CA ASP A 68 -23.73 -34.48 9.40
C ASP A 68 -23.21 -33.09 9.04
N ARG A 69 -22.07 -32.68 9.59
CA ARG A 69 -21.49 -31.35 9.32
C ARG A 69 -20.90 -31.31 7.92
N ILE A 70 -20.13 -32.33 7.55
CA ILE A 70 -19.54 -32.43 6.21
C ILE A 70 -20.62 -32.57 5.12
N ARG A 71 -21.69 -33.35 5.38
CA ARG A 71 -22.86 -33.43 4.48
C ARG A 71 -23.52 -32.07 4.29
N ARG A 72 -23.91 -31.40 5.38
CA ARG A 72 -24.54 -30.06 5.33
C ARG A 72 -23.67 -29.02 4.63
N PHE A 73 -22.35 -29.11 4.78
CA PHE A 73 -21.43 -28.20 4.10
C PHE A 73 -21.42 -28.44 2.59
N ARG A 74 -21.28 -29.69 2.15
CA ARG A 74 -21.28 -30.05 0.73
C ARG A 74 -22.63 -29.75 0.07
N ASP A 75 -23.72 -30.10 0.73
CA ASP A 75 -25.07 -29.99 0.19
C ASP A 75 -25.48 -28.52 -0.02
N PHE A 76 -24.86 -27.57 0.70
CA PHE A 76 -25.05 -26.14 0.42
C PHE A 76 -24.55 -25.71 -0.96
N PHE A 77 -23.54 -26.39 -1.53
CA PHE A 77 -23.03 -26.04 -2.86
C PHE A 77 -23.79 -26.74 -3.99
N ILE A 78 -24.44 -27.88 -3.71
CA ILE A 78 -25.23 -28.64 -4.68
C ILE A 78 -26.68 -28.13 -4.68
N PRO A 79 -27.22 -27.62 -5.79
CA PRO A 79 -28.60 -27.12 -5.81
C PRO A 79 -29.59 -28.27 -5.57
N ALA A 80 -30.56 -28.08 -4.68
CA ALA A 80 -31.60 -29.06 -4.42
C ALA A 80 -32.94 -28.58 -4.99
N ALA A 81 -33.71 -29.49 -5.59
CA ALA A 81 -35.04 -29.18 -6.07
C ALA A 81 -35.95 -28.80 -4.89
N GLY A 82 -36.57 -27.62 -4.94
CA GLY A 82 -37.42 -27.10 -3.86
C GLY A 82 -36.66 -26.42 -2.71
N GLU A 83 -35.39 -26.03 -2.91
CA GLU A 83 -34.64 -25.31 -1.87
C GLU A 83 -35.24 -23.92 -1.56
N GLU A 84 -35.12 -23.52 -0.30
CA GLU A 84 -35.58 -22.21 0.14
C GLU A 84 -34.76 -21.11 -0.55
N ARG A 85 -35.44 -20.06 -1.07
CA ARG A 85 -34.79 -18.94 -1.76
C ARG A 85 -33.67 -18.28 -0.96
N SER A 86 -33.75 -18.30 0.38
CA SER A 86 -32.73 -17.75 1.26
C SER A 86 -31.40 -18.52 1.19
N LEU A 87 -31.44 -19.84 0.97
CA LEU A 87 -30.26 -20.69 0.78
C LEU A 87 -29.59 -20.41 -0.57
N SER A 88 -30.39 -20.30 -1.64
CA SER A 88 -29.89 -19.94 -2.97
C SER A 88 -29.19 -18.58 -2.96
N LEU A 89 -29.82 -17.57 -2.35
CA LEU A 89 -29.25 -16.23 -2.23
C LEU A 89 -27.94 -16.21 -1.46
N GLN A 90 -27.87 -16.93 -0.33
CA GLN A 90 -26.64 -17.03 0.45
C GLN A 90 -25.53 -17.73 -0.33
N ARG A 91 -25.84 -18.78 -1.10
CA ARG A 91 -24.87 -19.50 -1.94
C ARG A 91 -24.29 -18.60 -3.02
N TYR A 92 -25.16 -17.95 -3.80
CA TYR A 92 -24.69 -17.01 -4.83
C TYR A 92 -23.96 -15.82 -4.23
N GLY A 93 -24.43 -15.30 -3.10
CA GLY A 93 -23.74 -14.25 -2.35
C GLY A 93 -22.33 -14.68 -1.95
N LEU A 94 -22.16 -15.89 -1.41
CA LEU A 94 -20.86 -16.41 -1.01
C LEU A 94 -19.93 -16.63 -2.22
N LEU A 95 -20.45 -17.26 -3.28
CA LEU A 95 -19.71 -17.54 -4.51
C LEU A 95 -19.29 -16.28 -5.27
N LEU A 96 -19.98 -15.15 -5.07
CA LEU A 96 -19.61 -13.86 -5.65
C LEU A 96 -18.70 -13.05 -4.73
N VAL A 97 -19.01 -12.95 -3.45
CA VAL A 97 -18.25 -12.13 -2.49
C VAL A 97 -16.88 -12.70 -2.22
N MET A 98 -16.75 -14.03 -2.06
CA MET A 98 -15.46 -14.66 -1.75
C MET A 98 -14.39 -14.36 -2.81
N PRO A 99 -14.59 -14.62 -4.12
CA PRO A 99 -13.58 -14.31 -5.12
C PRO A 99 -13.32 -12.80 -5.24
N LEU A 100 -14.33 -11.94 -5.07
CA LEU A 100 -14.13 -10.48 -5.09
C LEU A 100 -13.24 -10.00 -3.94
N VAL A 101 -13.45 -10.51 -2.72
CA VAL A 101 -12.62 -10.16 -1.55
C VAL A 101 -11.20 -10.68 -1.73
N LEU A 102 -11.04 -11.93 -2.20
CA LEU A 102 -9.72 -12.49 -2.48
C LEU A 102 -9.00 -11.73 -3.59
N ALA A 103 -9.70 -11.42 -4.69
CA ALA A 103 -9.15 -10.63 -5.79
C ALA A 103 -8.74 -9.24 -5.32
N TRP A 104 -9.55 -8.59 -4.48
CA TRP A 104 -9.21 -7.31 -3.88
C TRP A 104 -7.97 -7.41 -2.99
N GLY A 105 -7.89 -8.44 -2.14
CA GLY A 105 -6.73 -8.67 -1.27
C GLY A 105 -5.45 -8.89 -2.07
N VAL A 106 -5.52 -9.69 -3.14
CA VAL A 106 -4.40 -9.89 -4.07
C VAL A 106 -4.02 -8.59 -4.74
N TYR A 107 -5.00 -7.86 -5.30
CA TYR A 107 -4.77 -6.57 -5.94
C TYR A 107 -4.12 -5.55 -4.98
N ASP A 108 -4.59 -5.44 -3.73
CA ASP A 108 -3.98 -4.54 -2.75
C ASP A 108 -2.54 -4.93 -2.39
N GLY A 109 -2.25 -6.23 -2.36
CA GLY A 109 -0.94 -6.78 -2.07
C GLY A 109 0.05 -6.67 -3.24
N THR A 110 -0.41 -6.79 -4.49
CA THR A 110 0.45 -6.82 -5.68
C THR A 110 0.46 -5.51 -6.45
N ARG A 111 -0.50 -4.60 -6.22
CA ARG A 111 -0.50 -3.28 -6.86
C ARG A 111 0.83 -2.59 -6.56
N PRO A 112 1.47 -1.97 -7.57
CA PRO A 112 2.67 -1.19 -7.35
C PRO A 112 2.43 -0.14 -6.26
N ARG A 113 3.14 -0.26 -5.15
CA ARG A 113 3.17 0.77 -4.11
C ARG A 113 4.43 1.59 -4.34
N TYR A 114 4.25 2.88 -4.57
CA TYR A 114 5.35 3.86 -4.63
C TYR A 114 5.84 4.19 -3.21
N ALA A 115 6.24 3.16 -2.46
CA ALA A 115 6.87 3.31 -1.15
C ALA A 115 8.38 3.35 -1.33
N PRO A 116 9.10 4.19 -0.57
CA PRO A 116 10.54 4.19 -0.63
C PRO A 116 11.14 2.85 -0.25
N PRO A 117 12.20 2.38 -0.95
CA PRO A 117 12.97 1.27 -0.43
C PRO A 117 13.45 1.70 0.95
N VAL A 118 13.21 0.84 1.94
CA VAL A 118 13.74 1.01 3.30
C VAL A 118 15.26 0.94 3.33
N GLU A 119 15.86 0.40 2.26
CA GLU A 119 17.29 0.42 2.05
C GLU A 119 17.74 1.83 1.65
N ILE A 120 18.82 2.27 2.28
CA ILE A 120 19.51 3.52 1.96
C ILE A 120 19.99 3.38 0.52
N PHE A 121 19.24 3.96 -0.42
CA PHE A 121 19.55 3.91 -1.84
C PHE A 121 20.87 4.68 -2.08
N GLN A 122 21.99 3.98 -2.03
CA GLN A 122 23.30 4.51 -2.43
C GLN A 122 23.29 4.63 -3.95
N ARG A 123 22.91 5.82 -4.45
CA ARG A 123 22.57 6.08 -5.85
C ARG A 123 23.72 5.92 -6.86
N HIS A 124 24.94 5.70 -6.41
CA HIS A 124 26.14 5.58 -7.23
C HIS A 124 27.30 5.25 -6.30
N PRO A 125 28.33 4.49 -6.74
CA PRO A 125 29.62 4.59 -6.07
C PRO A 125 30.02 6.06 -6.11
N THR A 126 30.26 6.67 -4.95
CA THR A 126 30.97 7.94 -4.88
C THR A 126 32.22 7.78 -5.73
N ALA A 127 32.36 8.62 -6.77
CA ALA A 127 33.58 8.66 -7.55
C ALA A 127 34.74 8.71 -6.56
N GLY A 128 35.64 7.71 -6.61
CA GLY A 128 36.71 7.61 -5.63
C GLY A 128 37.52 8.91 -5.59
N ASP A 129 38.17 9.20 -4.46
CA ASP A 129 38.95 10.42 -4.27
C ASP A 129 39.95 10.67 -5.43
N GLU A 130 40.44 9.60 -6.06
CA GLU A 130 41.28 9.64 -7.25
C GLU A 130 40.63 10.31 -8.48
N VAL A 131 39.34 10.09 -8.71
CA VAL A 131 38.59 10.71 -9.82
C VAL A 131 38.28 12.17 -9.48
N LEU A 132 37.92 12.43 -8.23
CA LEU A 132 37.62 13.77 -7.75
C LEU A 132 38.84 14.69 -7.80
N ALA A 133 40.01 14.18 -7.43
CA ALA A 133 41.27 14.91 -7.50
C ALA A 133 41.68 15.30 -8.94
N ARG A 134 41.11 14.64 -9.97
CA ARG A 134 41.37 14.95 -11.39
C ARG A 134 40.45 16.04 -11.93
N ILE A 135 39.31 16.32 -11.28
CA ILE A 135 38.39 17.38 -11.69
C ILE A 135 38.96 18.72 -11.24
N LYS A 136 39.57 19.45 -12.17
CA LYS A 136 40.04 20.82 -11.92
C LYS A 136 38.89 21.80 -12.11
N VAL A 137 38.28 22.24 -11.02
CA VAL A 137 37.31 23.35 -11.05
C VAL A 137 38.05 24.61 -11.48
N PRO A 138 37.63 25.29 -12.57
CA PRO A 138 38.26 26.52 -13.00
C PRO A 138 38.20 27.60 -11.91
N ALA A 139 39.27 28.40 -11.76
CA ALA A 139 39.38 29.43 -10.72
C ALA A 139 38.29 30.54 -10.80
N TRP A 140 37.57 30.64 -11.92
CA TRP A 140 36.43 31.54 -12.07
C TRP A 140 35.12 30.94 -11.51
N ALA A 141 34.99 29.61 -11.50
CA ALA A 141 33.82 28.91 -10.97
C ALA A 141 33.89 28.77 -9.44
N ALA A 142 35.08 28.56 -8.89
CA ALA A 142 35.31 28.35 -7.46
C ALA A 142 35.08 29.58 -6.56
N THR A 143 34.82 30.76 -7.12
CA THR A 143 34.73 32.01 -6.36
C THR A 143 33.50 32.82 -6.79
N PRO A 144 32.36 32.71 -6.06
CA PRO A 144 31.12 33.43 -6.40
C PRO A 144 31.28 34.95 -6.51
N SER A 145 32.21 35.56 -5.76
CA SER A 145 32.50 37.00 -5.84
C SER A 145 33.13 37.43 -7.17
N ARG A 146 33.56 36.49 -8.02
CA ARG A 146 34.06 36.75 -9.38
C ARG A 146 32.99 36.60 -10.46
N TRP A 147 31.76 36.21 -10.11
CA TRP A 147 30.69 36.04 -11.08
C TRP A 147 30.12 37.40 -11.48
N THR A 148 30.49 37.87 -12.67
CA THR A 148 29.93 39.11 -13.23
C THR A 148 28.47 38.89 -13.63
N ALA A 149 27.71 39.98 -13.71
CA ALA A 149 26.31 39.93 -14.16
C ALA A 149 26.16 39.29 -15.55
N GLU A 150 27.14 39.49 -16.43
CA GLU A 150 27.19 38.87 -17.75
C GLU A 150 27.34 37.35 -17.69
N VAL A 151 28.23 36.84 -16.84
CA VAL A 151 28.43 35.40 -16.63
C VAL A 151 27.18 34.76 -16.04
N VAL A 152 26.51 35.44 -15.10
CA VAL A 152 25.24 34.97 -14.52
C VAL A 152 24.13 34.93 -15.57
N ALA A 153 24.02 35.95 -16.43
CA ALA A 153 23.03 35.99 -17.51
C ALA A 153 23.26 34.85 -18.53
N LYS A 154 24.53 34.57 -18.86
CA LYS A 154 24.90 33.43 -19.70
C LYS A 154 24.54 32.10 -19.05
N GLY A 155 24.82 31.94 -17.75
CA GLY A 155 24.42 30.76 -16.97
C GLY A 155 22.91 30.54 -16.94
N LYS A 156 22.12 31.61 -16.76
CA LYS A 156 20.65 31.55 -16.83
C LYS A 156 20.18 31.03 -18.19
N THR A 157 20.78 31.50 -19.28
CA THR A 157 20.42 31.06 -20.64
C THR A 157 20.66 29.56 -20.81
N ILE A 158 21.81 29.06 -20.36
CA ILE A 158 22.14 27.64 -20.39
C ILE A 158 21.17 26.82 -19.53
N TYR A 159 20.87 27.30 -18.31
CA TYR A 159 19.97 26.63 -17.38
C TYR A 159 18.55 26.49 -17.96
N VAL A 160 18.00 27.56 -18.53
CA VAL A 160 16.67 27.53 -19.14
C VAL A 160 16.64 26.56 -20.32
N ALA A 161 17.68 26.56 -21.16
CA ALA A 161 17.75 25.71 -22.34
C ALA A 161 17.89 24.21 -22.02
N ASN A 162 18.56 23.85 -20.92
CA ASN A 162 18.98 22.45 -20.69
C ASN A 162 18.43 21.83 -19.39
N CYS A 163 18.15 22.64 -18.37
CA CYS A 163 17.90 22.16 -17.02
C CYS A 163 16.45 22.43 -16.58
N ALA A 164 15.88 23.58 -16.98
CA ALA A 164 14.56 24.03 -16.52
C ALA A 164 13.41 23.10 -16.94
N VAL A 165 13.56 22.35 -18.04
CA VAL A 165 12.57 21.36 -18.48
C VAL A 165 12.27 20.31 -17.40
N CYS A 166 13.28 19.92 -16.62
CA CYS A 166 13.14 18.98 -15.51
C CYS A 166 13.12 19.69 -14.15
N HIS A 167 14.00 20.68 -13.93
CA HIS A 167 14.20 21.31 -12.62
C HIS A 167 13.35 22.57 -12.38
N GLY A 168 12.58 23.01 -13.37
CA GLY A 168 11.74 24.21 -13.29
C GLY A 168 12.55 25.50 -13.44
N GLU A 169 11.97 26.51 -14.06
CA GLU A 169 12.63 27.82 -14.23
C GLU A 169 12.93 28.51 -12.88
N ARG A 170 12.21 28.10 -11.82
CA ARG A 170 12.35 28.63 -10.46
C ARG A 170 13.37 27.88 -9.62
N LEU A 171 14.04 26.87 -10.18
CA LEU A 171 15.00 25.99 -9.50
C LEU A 171 14.35 25.07 -8.45
N ASP A 172 13.05 24.83 -8.53
CA ASP A 172 12.25 24.18 -7.49
C ASP A 172 12.01 22.68 -7.72
N GLY A 173 12.56 22.11 -8.79
CA GLY A 173 12.36 20.72 -9.18
C GLY A 173 11.03 20.45 -9.87
N GLN A 174 10.28 21.50 -10.25
CA GLN A 174 8.91 21.39 -10.80
C GLN A 174 8.85 21.77 -12.29
N GLY A 175 9.82 21.31 -13.09
CA GLY A 175 9.78 21.51 -14.54
C GLY A 175 8.62 20.76 -15.20
N PRO A 176 8.22 21.12 -16.43
CA PRO A 176 7.14 20.45 -17.16
C PRO A 176 7.36 18.94 -17.35
N ALA A 177 8.62 18.50 -17.42
CA ALA A 177 8.95 17.07 -17.49
C ALA A 177 9.15 16.42 -16.11
N ALA A 178 9.10 17.16 -15.00
CA ALA A 178 9.35 16.64 -13.66
C ALA A 178 8.39 15.51 -13.28
N GLU A 179 7.15 15.57 -13.75
CA GLU A 179 6.17 14.52 -13.54
C GLU A 179 6.50 13.20 -14.22
N GLY A 180 7.34 13.21 -15.27
CA GLY A 180 7.83 12.00 -15.93
C GLY A 180 8.84 11.23 -15.08
N PHE A 181 9.48 11.91 -14.12
CA PHE A 181 10.42 11.33 -13.16
C PHE A 181 9.69 11.05 -11.84
N ARG A 182 8.81 10.03 -11.85
CA ARG A 182 8.15 9.55 -10.63
C ARG A 182 9.07 8.57 -9.91
N TYR A 183 9.14 8.72 -8.59
CA TYR A 183 9.71 7.85 -7.56
C TYR A 183 10.69 6.73 -8.01
N PRO A 184 11.95 6.67 -7.51
CA PRO A 184 12.51 7.35 -6.32
C PRO A 184 13.28 8.65 -6.61
N ILE A 185 13.33 9.11 -7.87
CA ILE A 185 14.15 10.25 -8.28
C ILE A 185 13.23 11.30 -8.88
N ARG A 186 12.96 12.36 -8.12
CA ARG A 186 12.46 13.63 -8.67
C ARG A 186 13.65 14.53 -8.97
N PRO A 187 13.54 15.45 -9.96
CA PRO A 187 14.54 16.48 -10.17
C PRO A 187 14.80 17.26 -8.87
N ALA A 188 16.08 17.49 -8.56
CA ALA A 188 16.49 18.15 -7.33
C ALA A 188 15.90 19.58 -7.22
N ASN A 189 15.45 19.95 -6.03
CA ASN A 189 15.03 21.30 -5.68
C ASN A 189 16.25 22.09 -5.18
N PHE A 190 16.81 22.96 -6.02
CA PHE A 190 17.98 23.76 -5.66
C PHE A 190 17.67 24.92 -4.71
N ARG A 191 16.39 25.17 -4.41
CA ARG A 191 15.99 26.14 -3.38
C ARG A 191 15.97 25.55 -1.97
N ASP A 192 15.95 24.22 -1.87
CA ASP A 192 15.98 23.54 -0.59
C ASP A 192 17.41 23.44 -0.07
N ALA A 193 17.65 24.00 1.12
CA ALA A 193 18.96 23.99 1.76
C ALA A 193 19.44 22.57 2.08
N GLY A 194 18.52 21.63 2.35
CA GLY A 194 18.85 20.23 2.60
C GLY A 194 19.34 19.52 1.34
N THR A 195 18.75 19.83 0.18
CA THR A 195 19.07 19.19 -1.10
C THR A 195 20.49 19.50 -1.58
N ILE A 196 20.94 20.76 -1.52
CA ILE A 196 22.32 21.11 -1.94
C ILE A 196 23.35 20.63 -0.92
N ALA A 197 23.06 20.72 0.39
CA ALA A 197 23.99 20.30 1.44
C ALA A 197 24.23 18.78 1.50
N GLN A 198 23.33 17.99 0.90
CA GLN A 198 23.46 16.53 0.78
C GLN A 198 24.21 16.08 -0.49
N LEU A 199 24.50 17.01 -1.41
CA LEU A 199 25.36 16.74 -2.56
C LEU A 199 26.81 16.75 -2.06
N THR A 200 27.42 15.57 -1.99
CA THR A 200 28.87 15.50 -1.80
C THR A 200 29.57 16.20 -2.97
N LEU A 201 30.69 16.87 -2.69
CA LEU A 201 31.54 17.62 -3.63
C LEU A 201 31.78 16.99 -5.04
N PRO A 202 31.65 15.68 -5.32
CA PRO A 202 31.57 15.16 -6.70
C PRO A 202 30.54 15.78 -7.65
N TYR A 203 29.60 16.60 -7.19
CA TYR A 203 28.50 17.10 -8.02
C TYR A 203 28.52 18.60 -8.35
N VAL A 204 29.55 19.37 -7.93
CA VAL A 204 29.67 20.82 -8.23
C VAL A 204 30.99 21.12 -8.94
#